data_AF-A0A226E8I6-F1
#
_entry.id   AF-A0A226E8I6-F1
#
_cell.length_a   1.000
_cell.length_b   1.000
_cell.length_c   1.000
_cell.angle_alpha   90.00
_cell.angle_beta   90.00
_cell.angle_gamma   90.00
#
_symmetry.space_group_name_H-M   'P 1'
#
loop_
_entity.id
_entity.type
_entity.pdbx_description
1 polymer ?
#
loop_
_entity_poly.entity_id
_entity_poly.type
_entity_poly.pdbx_seq_one_letter_code
_entity_poly.pdbx_strand_id
1 'polypeptide(L)'
;MFAKDIPFIKRSLRHGEYFPCLFVKWDNQSGKLVATIVSSSSLLDRAQTGLGAAVYVIGFLIRFDIPIDHVPAQLINFLIGQQTEQYGSPTSTKLQLFIRFLYVFVEVVSLLISTSLATLTMISPCQPILLSCGLCSEGKFLSRTCIKLISLLLLATFEFLTCQQICIASSYYTLTVLLQGTLFLWMSSKAFVNNYELISNLRSFEKYRELKVYEKLLNSCTRSRIFLTIALPIPCFQILLSYIFFKFFHSEDVGKFMISLCLSTYFAILVFTILLFSSAAQINNWSRSWIVKSKKRCWNMFKKRMHRSLTPLRFEFGNNFVERLTPSFV
;
A
#
# COMPACT_ATOMS: atom_id res chain seq x y z
N MET A 1 -5.66 -1.21 46.42
CA MET A 1 -4.21 -1.17 46.14
C MET A 1 -3.49 -1.04 47.48
N PHE A 2 -2.53 -1.91 47.78
CA PHE A 2 -1.89 -1.88 49.08
C PHE A 2 -0.89 -0.72 49.13
N ALA A 3 -0.73 -0.09 50.31
CA ALA A 3 0.26 0.97 50.50
C ALA A 3 1.69 0.52 50.13
N LYS A 4 1.95 -0.78 50.17
CA LYS A 4 3.21 -1.42 49.77
C LYS A 4 3.49 -1.37 48.26
N ASP A 5 2.47 -1.20 47.42
CA ASP A 5 2.61 -1.20 45.96
C ASP A 5 2.96 0.20 45.39
N ILE A 6 2.72 1.26 46.17
CA ILE A 6 2.93 2.65 45.77
C ILE A 6 4.39 2.94 45.34
N PRO A 7 5.44 2.46 46.05
CA PRO A 7 6.82 2.66 45.62
C PRO A 7 7.14 2.01 44.27
N PHE A 8 6.55 0.84 44.01
CA PHE A 8 6.72 0.12 42.74
C PHE A 8 6.04 0.87 41.60
N ILE A 9 4.79 1.32 41.79
CA ILE A 9 4.09 2.13 40.79
C ILE A 9 4.82 3.47 40.55
N LYS A 10 5.29 4.16 41.60
CA LYS A 10 6.15 5.35 41.44
C LYS A 10 7.38 5.05 40.60
N ARG A 11 8.06 3.94 40.87
CA ARG A 11 9.25 3.52 40.11
C ARG A 11 8.92 3.26 38.65
N SER A 12 7.85 2.51 38.37
CA SER A 12 7.40 2.23 37.00
C SER A 12 6.95 3.47 36.26
N LEU A 13 6.21 4.38 36.90
CA LEU A 13 5.81 5.66 36.31
C LEU A 13 7.01 6.57 36.06
N ARG A 14 8.05 6.53 36.90
CA ARG A 14 9.31 7.25 36.68
C ARG A 14 10.09 6.69 35.49
N HIS A 15 9.99 5.38 35.22
CA HIS A 15 10.49 4.81 33.96
C HIS A 15 9.56 5.14 32.78
N GLY A 16 8.29 5.37 33.08
CA GLY A 16 7.28 5.84 32.17
C GLY A 16 7.47 7.28 31.69
N GLU A 17 8.08 8.14 32.50
CA GLU A 17 8.43 9.52 32.12
C GLU A 17 9.41 9.57 30.92
N TYR A 18 10.14 8.48 30.64
CA TYR A 18 10.98 8.32 29.44
C TYR A 18 10.15 8.00 28.17
N PHE A 19 8.85 7.79 28.31
CA PHE A 19 7.94 7.53 27.21
C PHE A 19 6.86 8.62 27.18
N PRO A 20 6.94 9.60 26.26
CA PRO A 20 5.99 10.72 26.19
C PRO A 20 4.53 10.28 25.91
N CYS A 21 4.32 8.99 25.60
CA CYS A 21 3.01 8.38 25.40
C CYS A 21 2.26 8.03 26.70
N LEU A 22 2.89 8.13 27.88
CA LEU A 22 2.23 7.82 29.14
C LEU A 22 1.37 8.99 29.64
N PHE A 23 0.06 8.81 29.56
CA PHE A 23 -0.97 9.79 29.94
C PHE A 23 -1.08 10.08 31.44
N VAL A 24 -0.17 9.55 32.26
CA VAL A 24 -0.26 9.59 33.70
C VAL A 24 1.09 9.92 34.30
N LYS A 25 1.13 10.99 35.09
CA LYS A 25 2.29 11.42 35.86
C LYS A 25 1.96 11.35 37.34
N TRP A 26 2.95 10.97 38.13
CA TRP A 26 2.82 11.06 39.58
C TRP A 26 2.98 12.51 40.02
N ASP A 27 1.94 13.10 40.61
CA ASP A 27 2.05 14.43 41.22
C ASP A 27 2.60 14.30 42.64
N ASN A 28 3.80 14.82 42.85
CA ASN A 28 4.46 14.81 44.16
C ASN A 28 3.75 15.70 45.18
N GLN A 29 3.01 16.72 44.76
CA GLN A 29 2.30 17.62 45.68
C GLN A 29 1.00 16.99 46.19
N SER A 30 0.18 16.43 45.30
CA SER A 30 -1.08 15.79 45.70
C SER A 30 -0.91 14.34 46.17
N GLY A 31 0.23 13.70 45.90
CA GLY A 31 0.44 12.28 46.19
C GLY A 31 -0.49 11.37 45.39
N LYS A 32 -1.00 11.85 44.25
CA LYS A 32 -1.93 11.13 43.38
C LYS A 32 -1.36 10.98 41.98
N LEU A 33 -1.85 9.94 41.30
CA LEU A 33 -1.75 9.83 39.85
C LEU A 33 -2.61 10.94 39.24
N VAL A 34 -1.97 11.87 38.54
CA VAL A 34 -2.68 12.89 37.78
C VAL A 34 -2.53 12.52 36.32
N ALA A 35 -3.66 12.49 35.60
CA ALA A 35 -3.61 12.43 34.17
C ALA A 35 -2.97 13.74 33.68
N THR A 36 -1.70 13.69 33.29
CA THR A 36 -1.12 14.76 32.48
C THR A 36 -1.78 14.62 31.13
N ILE A 37 -2.93 15.26 30.99
CA ILE A 37 -3.43 15.68 29.69
C ILE A 37 -2.40 16.72 29.22
N VAL A 38 -1.31 16.23 28.64
CA VAL A 38 -0.40 17.07 27.87
C VAL A 38 -1.32 17.80 26.89
N SER A 39 -1.34 19.13 26.99
CA SER A 39 -2.16 20.07 26.26
C SER A 39 -2.61 19.48 24.94
N SER A 40 -3.92 19.29 24.80
CA SER A 40 -4.59 18.57 23.71
C SER A 40 -3.79 18.59 22.41
N SER A 41 -2.99 17.54 22.16
CA SER A 41 -2.42 17.35 20.83
C SER A 41 -3.58 17.40 19.87
N SER A 42 -3.49 18.30 18.89
CA SER A 42 -4.61 18.55 18.00
C SER A 42 -5.00 17.23 17.35
N LEU A 43 -6.28 17.04 17.00
CA LEU A 43 -6.70 15.84 16.28
C LEU A 43 -5.87 15.63 15.00
N LEU A 44 -5.33 16.71 14.44
CA LEU A 44 -4.41 16.70 13.33
C LEU A 44 -3.07 16.04 13.69
N ASP A 45 -2.44 16.42 14.82
CA ASP A 45 -1.17 15.81 15.27
C ASP A 45 -1.35 14.30 15.48
N ARG A 46 -2.47 13.89 16.11
CA ARG A 46 -2.79 12.47 16.31
C ARG A 46 -3.00 11.74 14.99
N ALA A 47 -3.70 12.35 14.04
CA ALA A 47 -3.91 11.77 12.71
C ALA A 47 -2.60 11.65 11.92
N GLN A 48 -1.71 12.65 11.99
CA GLN A 48 -0.38 12.61 11.37
C GLN A 48 0.50 11.52 11.99
N THR A 49 0.48 11.40 13.32
CA THR A 49 1.19 10.33 14.04
C THR A 49 0.68 8.96 13.60
N GLY A 50 -0.65 8.78 13.58
CA GLY A 50 -1.28 7.54 13.14
C GLY A 50 -0.96 7.21 11.69
N LEU A 51 -0.94 8.22 10.80
CA LEU A 51 -0.57 8.07 9.40
C LEU A 51 0.90 7.62 9.27
N GLY A 52 1.83 8.32 9.93
CA GLY A 52 3.25 7.97 9.92
C GLY A 52 3.49 6.54 10.43
N ALA A 53 2.94 6.21 11.60
CA ALA A 53 3.04 4.87 12.17
C ALA A 53 2.47 3.80 11.24
N ALA A 54 1.29 4.04 10.64
CA ALA A 54 0.69 3.13 9.69
C ALA A 54 1.57 2.94 8.44
N VAL A 55 2.14 4.01 7.88
CA VAL A 55 3.05 3.92 6.72
C VAL A 55 4.29 3.09 7.05
N TYR A 56 4.91 3.32 8.21
CA TYR A 56 6.08 2.53 8.62
C TYR A 56 5.74 1.07 8.88
N VAL A 57 4.63 0.78 9.59
CA VAL A 57 4.18 -0.59 9.87
C VAL A 57 3.84 -1.31 8.58
N ILE A 58 3.11 -0.68 7.67
CA ILE A 58 2.71 -1.30 6.40
C ILE A 58 3.92 -1.48 5.49
N GLY A 59 4.80 -0.49 5.40
CA GLY A 59 6.06 -0.61 4.68
C GLY A 59 6.93 -1.75 5.21
N PHE A 60 6.99 -1.89 6.54
CA PHE A 60 7.67 -3.00 7.20
C PHE A 60 7.03 -4.35 6.89
N LEU A 61 5.69 -4.46 6.96
CA LEU A 61 4.96 -5.68 6.63
C LEU A 61 5.11 -6.08 5.15
N ILE A 62 5.13 -5.11 4.23
CA ILE A 62 5.41 -5.35 2.81
C ILE A 62 6.84 -5.87 2.62
N ARG A 63 7.79 -5.40 3.44
CA ARG A 63 9.21 -5.80 3.35
C ARG A 63 9.52 -7.12 4.06
N PHE A 64 8.76 -7.50 5.09
CA PHE A 64 8.96 -8.74 5.84
C PHE A 64 8.53 -9.97 5.02
N ASP A 65 9.24 -10.22 3.92
CA ASP A 65 9.10 -11.42 3.10
C ASP A 65 10.09 -12.48 3.59
N ILE A 66 9.75 -13.09 4.73
CA ILE A 66 10.46 -14.27 5.26
C ILE A 66 9.51 -15.45 5.11
N PRO A 67 9.76 -16.40 4.18
CA PRO A 67 10.95 -16.56 3.31
C PRO A 67 10.89 -15.75 2.00
N ILE A 68 12.06 -15.44 1.42
CA ILE A 68 12.23 -14.79 0.12
C ILE A 68 11.45 -15.58 -0.94
N ASP A 69 10.51 -14.90 -1.60
CA ASP A 69 9.71 -15.52 -2.64
C ASP A 69 10.27 -15.23 -4.03
N HIS A 70 10.58 -16.29 -4.75
CA HIS A 70 11.06 -16.19 -6.12
C HIS A 70 9.90 -16.04 -7.13
N VAL A 71 8.67 -16.32 -6.74
CA VAL A 71 7.50 -16.34 -7.64
C VAL A 71 7.20 -14.95 -8.24
N PRO A 72 7.22 -13.84 -7.48
CA PRO A 72 7.05 -12.50 -8.07
C PRO A 72 8.11 -12.16 -9.13
N ALA A 73 9.37 -12.54 -8.90
CA ALA A 73 10.45 -12.33 -9.86
C ALA A 73 10.25 -13.16 -11.14
N GLN A 74 9.82 -14.42 -11.01
CA GLN A 74 9.48 -15.27 -12.15
C GLN A 74 8.30 -14.71 -12.95
N LEU A 75 7.28 -14.21 -12.26
CA LEU A 75 6.13 -13.54 -12.89
C LEU A 75 6.57 -12.32 -13.70
N ILE A 76 7.46 -11.48 -13.15
CA ILE A 76 7.99 -10.31 -13.85
C ILE A 76 8.82 -10.72 -15.07
N ASN A 77 9.69 -11.73 -14.94
CA ASN A 77 10.46 -12.23 -16.07
C ASN A 77 9.55 -12.76 -17.19
N PHE A 78 8.48 -13.47 -16.82
CA PHE A 78 7.47 -13.92 -17.76
C PHE A 78 6.76 -12.75 -18.47
N LEU A 79 6.38 -11.70 -17.71
CA LEU A 79 5.76 -10.49 -18.25
C LEU A 79 6.65 -9.76 -19.25
N ILE A 80 7.95 -9.67 -18.96
CA ILE A 80 8.95 -9.05 -19.84
C ILE A 80 9.11 -9.86 -21.13
N GLY A 81 9.19 -11.20 -21.02
CA GLY A 81 9.29 -12.09 -22.19
C GLY A 81 8.07 -11.98 -23.12
N GLN A 82 6.86 -12.08 -22.55
CA GLN A 82 5.59 -12.06 -23.30
C GLN A 82 5.33 -10.76 -24.06
N GLN A 83 5.74 -9.61 -23.53
CA GLN A 83 5.57 -8.31 -24.21
C GLN A 83 6.29 -8.27 -25.56
N THR A 84 7.40 -8.99 -25.70
CA THR A 84 8.22 -8.96 -26.91
C THR A 84 7.63 -9.79 -28.03
N GLU A 85 7.05 -10.95 -27.72
CA GLU A 85 6.58 -11.90 -28.73
C GLU A 85 5.15 -11.63 -29.21
N GLN A 86 4.22 -11.29 -28.30
CA GLN A 86 2.79 -11.30 -28.63
C GLN A 86 2.27 -9.94 -29.11
N TYR A 87 2.98 -8.86 -28.81
CA TYR A 87 2.57 -7.48 -29.10
C TYR A 87 3.52 -6.77 -30.08
N GLY A 88 4.15 -7.50 -31.01
CA GLY A 88 5.11 -6.99 -32.01
C GLY A 88 4.64 -5.84 -32.94
N SER A 89 3.48 -5.21 -32.67
CA SER A 89 3.15 -3.90 -33.21
C SER A 89 3.61 -2.80 -32.23
N PRO A 90 4.50 -1.88 -32.65
CA PRO A 90 5.06 -0.81 -31.80
C PRO A 90 4.06 0.28 -31.38
N THR A 91 2.75 0.07 -31.62
CA THR A 91 1.72 1.01 -31.17
C THR A 91 1.51 0.84 -29.68
N SER A 92 2.36 1.50 -28.90
CA SER A 92 2.24 1.60 -27.45
C SER A 92 0.81 1.94 -27.09
N THR A 93 0.12 1.01 -26.44
CA THR A 93 -1.27 1.25 -26.06
C THR A 93 -1.31 2.45 -25.10
N LYS A 94 -2.34 3.29 -25.20
CA LYS A 94 -2.52 4.44 -24.28
C LYS A 94 -2.40 4.03 -22.80
N LEU A 95 -2.81 2.80 -22.48
CA LEU A 95 -2.68 2.19 -21.16
C LEU A 95 -1.21 2.02 -20.74
N GLN A 96 -0.32 1.55 -21.62
CA GLN A 96 1.10 1.38 -21.31
C GLN A 96 1.79 2.72 -21.03
N LEU A 97 1.48 3.76 -21.80
CA LEU A 97 1.95 5.11 -21.55
C LEU A 97 1.46 5.63 -20.19
N PHE A 98 0.20 5.36 -19.85
CA PHE A 98 -0.37 5.73 -18.56
C PHE A 98 0.30 5.00 -17.38
N ILE A 99 0.60 3.71 -17.52
CA ILE A 99 1.36 2.95 -16.50
C ILE A 99 2.75 3.57 -16.32
N ARG A 100 3.47 3.85 -17.41
CA ARG A 100 4.79 4.50 -17.33
C ARG A 100 4.72 5.85 -16.62
N PHE A 101 3.70 6.64 -16.93
CA PHE A 101 3.45 7.91 -16.23
C PHE A 101 3.23 7.69 -14.73
N LEU A 102 2.45 6.67 -14.32
CA LEU A 102 2.23 6.35 -12.91
C LEU A 102 3.52 5.94 -12.19
N TYR A 103 4.40 5.17 -12.84
CA TYR A 103 5.71 4.82 -12.25
C TYR A 103 6.54 6.07 -11.98
N VAL A 104 6.71 6.92 -13.00
CA VAL A 104 7.48 8.17 -12.86
C VAL A 104 6.84 9.08 -11.80
N PHE A 105 5.51 9.17 -11.79
CA PHE A 105 4.79 9.98 -10.81
C PHE A 105 5.02 9.48 -9.38
N VAL A 106 4.90 8.18 -9.13
CA VAL A 106 5.13 7.59 -7.80
C VAL A 106 6.60 7.75 -7.39
N GLU A 107 7.55 7.57 -8.31
CA GLU A 107 8.97 7.78 -8.04
C GLU A 107 9.26 9.23 -7.61
N VAL A 108 8.78 10.22 -8.38
CA VAL A 108 8.93 11.64 -8.06
C VAL A 108 8.27 11.98 -6.72
N VAL A 109 7.02 11.55 -6.50
CA VAL A 109 6.30 11.79 -5.24
C VAL A 109 7.04 11.15 -4.06
N SER A 110 7.58 9.93 -4.21
CA SER A 110 8.34 9.27 -3.15
C SER A 110 9.63 10.00 -2.77
N LEU A 111 10.36 10.52 -3.77
CA LEU A 111 11.56 11.33 -3.55
C LEU A 111 11.22 12.63 -2.80
N LEU A 112 10.14 13.29 -3.22
CA LEU A 112 9.69 14.53 -2.58
C LEU A 112 9.25 14.30 -1.13
N ILE A 113 8.49 13.23 -0.86
CA ILE A 113 8.09 12.87 0.51
C ILE A 113 9.31 12.57 1.38
N SER A 114 10.23 11.73 0.90
CA SER A 114 11.45 11.37 1.64
C SER A 114 12.32 12.59 1.96
N THR A 115 12.49 13.49 0.98
CA THR A 115 13.24 14.75 1.17
C THR A 115 12.54 15.68 2.15
N SER A 116 11.21 15.74 2.10
CA SER A 116 10.40 16.55 3.02
C SER A 116 10.53 16.05 4.45
N LEU A 117 10.47 14.73 4.69
CA LEU A 117 10.67 14.12 6.00
C LEU A 117 12.09 14.34 6.55
N ALA A 118 13.11 14.22 5.70
CA ALA A 118 14.49 14.51 6.09
C ALA A 118 14.68 15.98 6.48
N THR A 119 14.10 16.89 5.69
CA THR A 119 14.14 18.34 5.98
C THR A 119 13.38 18.65 7.27
N LEU A 120 12.23 18.01 7.47
CA LEU A 120 11.44 18.13 8.68
C LEU A 120 12.18 17.63 9.92
N THR A 121 12.96 16.55 9.79
CA THR A 121 13.85 16.06 10.83
C THR A 121 14.90 17.09 11.22
N MET A 122 15.48 17.79 10.25
CA MET A 122 16.47 18.84 10.51
C MET A 122 15.86 20.08 11.18
N ILE A 123 14.61 20.42 10.87
CA ILE A 123 13.95 21.62 11.41
C ILE A 123 13.30 21.33 12.77
N SER A 124 12.61 20.20 12.89
CA SER A 124 11.82 19.83 14.06
C SER A 124 11.81 18.30 14.26
N PRO A 125 12.87 17.73 14.87
CA PRO A 125 13.02 16.28 15.07
C PRO A 125 11.99 15.69 16.04
N CYS A 126 11.21 16.54 16.73
CA CYS A 126 10.21 16.09 17.69
C CYS A 126 8.80 15.99 17.11
N GLN A 127 8.66 16.17 15.79
CA GLN A 127 7.37 15.96 15.14
C GLN A 127 6.99 14.48 15.16
N PRO A 128 5.71 14.17 15.43
CA PRO A 128 5.32 12.81 15.75
C PRO A 128 5.24 11.87 14.54
N ILE A 129 5.33 12.40 13.31
CA ILE A 129 5.45 11.60 12.09
C ILE A 129 6.84 10.99 11.92
N LEU A 130 7.84 11.53 12.60
CA LEU A 130 9.25 11.18 12.42
C LEU A 130 9.68 10.07 13.39
N LEU A 131 10.58 9.20 12.95
CA LEU A 131 11.18 8.17 13.83
C LEU A 131 12.04 8.81 14.93
N SER A 132 12.60 9.98 14.62
CA SER A 132 13.35 10.84 15.53
C SER A 132 12.58 11.29 16.78
N CYS A 133 11.25 11.30 16.74
CA CYS A 133 10.42 11.72 17.88
C CYS A 133 10.72 10.89 19.15
N GLY A 134 11.04 9.61 19.01
CA GLY A 134 11.39 8.73 20.13
C GLY A 134 12.67 9.15 20.86
N LEU A 135 13.55 9.92 20.21
CA LEU A 135 14.78 10.44 20.80
C LEU A 135 14.57 11.79 21.52
N CYS A 136 13.45 12.48 21.29
CA CYS A 136 13.17 13.80 21.90
C CYS A 136 12.79 13.75 23.39
N SER A 137 12.85 12.59 24.06
CA SER A 137 12.21 12.42 25.36
C SER A 137 12.88 13.12 26.55
N GLU A 138 14.09 13.66 26.44
CA GLU A 138 14.72 14.37 27.55
C GLU A 138 15.49 15.58 27.06
N GLY A 139 15.16 16.78 27.58
CA GLY A 139 15.86 18.05 27.33
C GLY A 139 17.36 18.07 27.71
N LYS A 140 17.95 16.90 27.96
CA LYS A 140 19.39 16.64 28.06
C LYS A 140 20.03 16.27 26.72
N PHE A 141 19.28 16.30 25.62
CA PHE A 141 19.76 15.94 24.29
C PHE A 141 20.92 16.87 23.86
N LEU A 142 22.14 16.39 24.15
CA LEU A 142 23.45 16.88 23.71
C LEU A 142 23.72 18.37 23.98
N SER A 143 24.28 18.65 25.15
CA SER A 143 24.76 20.00 25.54
C SER A 143 25.89 20.54 24.63
N ARG A 144 26.49 19.70 23.77
CA ARG A 144 27.49 20.12 22.77
C ARG A 144 26.84 20.28 21.40
N THR A 145 26.81 21.51 20.90
CA THR A 145 26.24 21.91 19.61
C THR A 145 26.71 21.06 18.43
N CYS A 146 27.99 20.66 18.41
CA CYS A 146 28.57 19.89 17.31
C CYS A 146 28.03 18.44 17.26
N ILE A 147 27.94 17.78 18.41
CA ILE A 147 27.42 16.41 18.49
C ILE A 147 25.92 16.40 18.16
N LYS A 148 25.18 17.43 18.58
CA LYS A 148 23.76 17.60 18.22
C LYS A 148 23.57 17.69 16.71
N LEU A 149 24.34 18.54 16.01
CA LEU A 149 24.24 18.69 14.56
C LEU A 149 24.56 17.37 13.82
N ILE A 150 25.62 16.67 14.22
CA ILE A 150 25.99 15.37 13.63
C ILE A 150 24.88 14.35 13.86
N SER A 151 24.34 14.25 15.08
CA SER A 151 23.25 13.32 15.38
C SER A 151 21.99 13.59 14.56
N LEU A 152 21.67 14.87 14.34
CA LEU A 152 20.51 15.29 13.56
C LEU A 152 20.68 14.96 12.08
N LEU A 153 21.87 15.20 11.52
CA LEU A 153 22.20 14.85 10.14
C LEU A 153 22.13 13.34 9.92
N LEU A 154 22.67 12.54 10.84
CA LEU A 154 22.59 11.07 10.78
C LEU A 154 21.14 10.58 10.81
N LEU A 155 20.32 11.20 11.67
CA LEU A 155 18.92 10.85 11.82
C LEU A 155 18.09 11.23 10.59
N ALA A 156 18.29 12.44 10.05
CA ALA A 156 17.66 12.86 8.81
C ALA A 156 18.06 11.97 7.61
N THR A 157 19.33 11.58 7.54
CA THR A 157 19.82 10.64 6.50
C THR A 157 19.19 9.26 6.66
N PHE A 158 19.09 8.77 7.90
CA PHE A 158 18.46 7.49 8.20
C PHE A 158 16.96 7.49 7.86
N GLU A 159 16.24 8.56 8.20
CA GLU A 159 14.82 8.70 7.86
C GLU A 159 14.61 8.78 6.35
N PHE A 160 15.44 9.54 5.62
CA PHE A 160 15.41 9.60 4.16
C PHE A 160 15.58 8.20 3.54
N LEU A 161 16.63 7.47 3.95
CA LEU A 161 16.94 6.16 3.40
C LEU A 161 15.85 5.13 3.75
N THR A 162 15.32 5.18 4.98
CA THR A 162 14.26 4.27 5.42
C THR A 162 12.97 4.53 4.65
N CYS A 163 12.56 5.79 4.51
CA CYS A 163 11.39 6.16 3.73
C CYS A 163 11.54 5.74 2.26
N GLN A 164 12.70 6.03 1.64
CA GLN A 164 12.95 5.66 0.24
C GLN A 164 12.94 4.15 0.03
N GLN A 165 13.53 3.37 0.95
CA GLN A 165 13.50 1.91 0.91
C GLN A 165 12.06 1.37 1.02
N ILE A 166 11.24 1.93 1.91
CA ILE A 166 9.82 1.58 2.05
C ILE A 166 9.08 1.91 0.75
N CYS A 167 9.30 3.08 0.16
CA CYS A 167 8.65 3.48 -1.08
C CYS A 167 9.03 2.60 -2.26
N ILE A 168 10.32 2.26 -2.42
CA ILE A 168 10.80 1.36 -3.49
C ILE A 168 10.24 -0.05 -3.32
N ALA A 169 10.27 -0.60 -2.10
CA ALA A 169 9.71 -1.92 -1.84
C ALA A 169 8.20 -1.94 -2.10
N SER A 170 7.48 -0.92 -1.62
CA SER A 170 6.04 -0.78 -1.82
C SER A 170 5.69 -0.64 -3.30
N SER A 171 6.41 0.19 -4.05
CA SER A 171 6.16 0.38 -5.49
C SER A 171 6.43 -0.89 -6.29
N TYR A 172 7.46 -1.67 -5.95
CA TYR A 172 7.73 -2.95 -6.57
C TYR A 172 6.54 -3.92 -6.42
N TYR A 173 6.05 -4.14 -5.20
CA TYR A 173 4.94 -5.09 -4.99
C TYR A 173 3.59 -4.55 -5.50
N THR A 174 3.30 -3.28 -5.28
CA THR A 174 2.00 -2.69 -5.64
C THR A 174 1.91 -2.39 -7.14
N LEU A 175 2.89 -1.71 -7.73
CA LEU A 175 2.85 -1.32 -9.14
C LEU A 175 3.31 -2.46 -10.04
N THR A 176 4.44 -3.09 -9.75
CA THR A 176 5.05 -4.07 -10.66
C THR A 176 4.42 -5.45 -10.56
N VAL A 177 4.26 -5.98 -9.35
CA VAL A 177 3.67 -7.31 -9.20
C VAL A 177 2.15 -7.25 -9.37
N LEU A 178 1.48 -6.41 -8.58
CA LEU A 178 0.01 -6.39 -8.55
C LEU A 178 -0.61 -5.65 -9.74
N LEU A 179 -0.31 -4.36 -9.92
CA LEU A 179 -0.97 -3.55 -10.96
C LEU A 179 -0.59 -4.02 -12.35
N GLN A 180 0.70 -4.09 -12.68
CA GLN A 180 1.14 -4.54 -14.02
C GLN A 180 0.73 -5.99 -14.29
N GLY A 181 0.81 -6.89 -13.30
CA GLY A 181 0.33 -8.26 -13.44
C GLY A 181 -1.18 -8.34 -13.74
N THR A 182 -1.99 -7.51 -13.08
CA THR A 182 -3.44 -7.42 -13.30
C THR A 182 -3.77 -6.80 -14.66
N LEU A 183 -3.07 -5.74 -15.05
CA LEU A 183 -3.27 -5.08 -16.35
C LEU A 183 -2.88 -6.00 -17.50
N PHE A 184 -1.83 -6.82 -17.35
CA PHE A 184 -1.51 -7.85 -18.33
C PHE A 184 -2.65 -8.85 -18.47
N LEU A 185 -3.15 -9.41 -17.36
CA LEU A 185 -4.29 -10.33 -17.39
C LEU A 185 -5.53 -9.69 -18.02
N TRP A 186 -5.75 -8.40 -17.76
CA TRP A 186 -6.83 -7.61 -18.36
C TRP A 186 -6.68 -7.55 -19.88
N MET A 187 -5.51 -7.12 -20.37
CA MET A 187 -5.23 -7.00 -21.80
C MET A 187 -5.28 -8.35 -22.52
N SER A 188 -4.74 -9.40 -21.93
CA SER A 188 -4.76 -10.76 -22.49
C SER A 188 -6.18 -11.33 -22.51
N SER A 189 -6.99 -11.07 -21.48
CA SER A 189 -8.41 -11.43 -21.47
C SER A 189 -9.20 -10.68 -22.55
N LYS A 190 -8.91 -9.38 -22.76
CA LYS A 190 -9.54 -8.59 -23.84
C LYS A 190 -9.21 -9.17 -25.21
N ALA A 191 -7.93 -9.41 -25.46
CA ALA A 191 -7.45 -9.95 -26.73
C ALA A 191 -8.06 -11.34 -26.99
N PHE A 192 -8.16 -12.17 -25.96
CA PHE A 192 -8.82 -13.46 -26.04
C PHE A 192 -10.31 -13.35 -26.41
N VAL A 193 -11.08 -12.51 -25.72
CA VAL A 193 -12.51 -12.30 -25.99
C VAL A 193 -12.77 -11.61 -27.34
N ASN A 194 -11.82 -10.87 -27.89
CA ASN A 194 -11.98 -10.33 -29.24
C ASN A 194 -11.70 -11.39 -30.33
N ASN A 195 -10.78 -12.33 -30.07
CA ASN A 195 -10.33 -13.28 -31.08
C ASN A 195 -10.99 -14.67 -31.01
N TYR A 196 -11.75 -14.98 -29.96
CA TYR A 196 -12.30 -16.35 -29.76
C TYR A 196 -13.31 -16.79 -30.83
N GLU A 197 -13.91 -15.89 -31.60
CA GLU A 197 -14.85 -16.26 -32.66
C GLU A 197 -14.15 -16.83 -33.89
N LEU A 198 -12.89 -16.43 -34.13
CA LEU A 198 -12.07 -16.91 -35.24
C LEU A 198 -11.33 -18.21 -34.89
N ILE A 199 -11.13 -18.50 -33.60
CA ILE A 199 -10.32 -19.62 -33.13
C ILE A 199 -11.20 -20.87 -32.98
N SER A 200 -10.69 -22.02 -33.41
CA SER A 200 -11.37 -23.31 -33.21
C SER A 200 -11.67 -23.53 -31.71
N ASN A 201 -12.82 -24.17 -31.43
CA ASN A 201 -13.27 -24.36 -30.04
C ASN A 201 -12.20 -25.02 -29.14
N LEU A 202 -11.38 -25.94 -29.65
CA LEU A 202 -10.33 -26.59 -28.85
C LEU A 202 -9.19 -25.64 -28.47
N ARG A 203 -8.68 -24.85 -29.43
CA ARG A 203 -7.57 -23.92 -29.19
C ARG A 203 -8.00 -22.76 -28.28
N SER A 204 -9.28 -22.37 -28.28
CA SER A 204 -9.77 -21.36 -27.32
C SER A 204 -9.83 -21.89 -25.89
N PHE A 205 -10.08 -23.18 -25.66
CA PHE A 205 -9.97 -23.78 -24.32
C PHE A 205 -8.53 -23.81 -23.81
N GLU A 206 -7.57 -24.12 -24.68
CA GLU A 206 -6.15 -24.14 -24.34
C GLU A 206 -5.66 -22.75 -23.90
N LYS A 207 -5.92 -21.72 -24.72
CA LYS A 207 -5.60 -20.33 -24.36
C LYS A 207 -6.28 -19.86 -23.08
N TYR A 208 -7.53 -20.26 -22.84
CA TYR A 208 -8.21 -19.93 -21.58
C TYR A 208 -7.56 -20.61 -20.37
N ARG A 209 -7.06 -21.84 -20.53
CA ARG A 209 -6.30 -22.54 -19.47
C ARG A 209 -4.99 -21.83 -19.16
N GLU A 210 -4.29 -21.31 -20.17
CA GLU A 210 -3.09 -20.49 -19.95
C GLU A 210 -3.41 -19.23 -19.12
N LEU A 211 -4.48 -18.50 -19.47
CA LEU A 211 -4.96 -17.37 -18.67
C LEU A 211 -5.31 -17.77 -17.23
N LYS A 212 -5.89 -18.96 -17.04
CA LYS A 212 -6.22 -19.51 -15.72
C LYS A 212 -4.97 -19.86 -14.91
N VAL A 213 -3.93 -20.39 -15.56
CA VAL A 213 -2.63 -20.64 -14.91
C VAL A 213 -1.99 -19.33 -14.49
N TYR A 214 -2.03 -18.32 -15.37
CA TYR A 214 -1.52 -16.99 -15.05
C TYR A 214 -2.28 -16.33 -13.90
N GLU A 215 -3.61 -16.39 -13.88
CA GLU A 215 -4.43 -15.92 -12.76
C GLU A 215 -4.04 -16.61 -11.45
N LYS A 216 -3.86 -17.94 -11.46
CA LYS A 216 -3.44 -18.68 -10.27
C LYS A 216 -2.04 -18.27 -9.79
N LEU A 217 -1.11 -18.05 -10.73
CA LEU A 217 0.23 -17.56 -10.41
C LEU A 217 0.16 -16.17 -9.77
N LEU A 218 -0.61 -15.26 -10.37
CA LEU A 218 -0.80 -13.90 -9.86
C LEU A 218 -1.52 -13.89 -8.50
N ASN A 219 -2.54 -14.72 -8.30
CA ASN A 219 -3.20 -14.91 -7.02
C ASN A 219 -2.24 -15.54 -5.99
N SER A 220 -1.37 -16.46 -6.39
CA SER A 220 -0.36 -17.02 -5.48
C SER A 220 0.61 -15.95 -4.97
N CYS A 221 1.03 -15.02 -5.84
CA CYS A 221 1.87 -13.88 -5.43
C CYS A 221 1.14 -12.89 -4.53
N THR A 222 -0.17 -12.69 -4.76
CA THR A 222 -0.89 -11.55 -4.20
C THR A 222 -1.78 -11.89 -3.00
N ARG A 223 -2.37 -13.08 -2.97
CA ARG A 223 -3.46 -13.46 -2.04
C ARG A 223 -3.06 -13.37 -0.56
N SER A 224 -1.88 -13.86 -0.19
CA SER A 224 -1.45 -13.91 1.21
C SER A 224 -0.81 -12.61 1.69
N ARG A 225 -0.07 -11.91 0.82
CA ARG A 225 0.82 -10.80 1.22
C ARG A 225 0.26 -9.44 0.86
N ILE A 226 0.14 -9.23 -0.44
CA ILE A 226 -0.18 -7.95 -1.06
C ILE A 226 -1.63 -7.63 -0.78
N PHE A 227 -2.51 -8.62 -0.85
CA PHE A 227 -3.95 -8.40 -0.79
C PHE A 227 -4.43 -7.89 0.59
N LEU A 228 -4.07 -8.57 1.68
CA LEU A 228 -4.43 -8.13 3.04
C LEU A 228 -3.83 -6.75 3.36
N THR A 229 -2.60 -6.53 2.91
CA THR A 229 -1.81 -5.33 3.21
C THR A 229 -2.20 -4.12 2.34
N ILE A 230 -2.90 -4.33 1.23
CA ILE A 230 -3.30 -3.27 0.29
C ILE A 230 -4.80 -3.01 0.37
N ALA A 231 -5.63 -4.04 0.33
CA ALA A 231 -7.06 -3.85 0.10
C ALA A 231 -7.78 -3.18 1.28
N LEU A 232 -7.32 -3.42 2.51
CA LEU A 232 -7.85 -2.75 3.69
C LEU A 232 -7.10 -1.45 3.99
N PRO A 233 -5.75 -1.42 4.00
CA PRO A 233 -5.05 -0.22 4.41
C PRO A 233 -5.08 0.90 3.38
N ILE A 234 -5.12 0.61 2.07
CA ILE A 234 -5.12 1.68 1.06
C ILE A 234 -6.38 2.55 1.15
N PRO A 235 -7.61 2.00 1.22
CA PRO A 235 -8.80 2.81 1.47
C PRO A 235 -8.73 3.58 2.79
N CYS A 236 -8.26 2.96 3.87
CA CYS A 236 -8.05 3.64 5.15
C CYS A 236 -7.07 4.82 5.03
N PHE A 237 -5.96 4.63 4.32
CA PHE A 237 -4.99 5.69 4.02
C PHE A 237 -5.60 6.80 3.18
N GLN A 238 -6.40 6.45 2.18
CA GLN A 238 -7.07 7.42 1.34
C GLN A 238 -8.04 8.30 2.16
N ILE A 239 -8.80 7.70 3.08
CA ILE A 239 -9.69 8.43 4.01
C ILE A 239 -8.85 9.33 4.95
N LEU A 240 -7.80 8.80 5.56
CA LEU A 240 -6.92 9.57 6.45
C LEU A 240 -6.25 10.74 5.73
N LEU A 241 -5.72 10.51 4.53
CA LEU A 241 -5.13 11.55 3.68
C LEU A 241 -6.15 12.61 3.28
N SER A 242 -7.39 12.22 2.97
CA SER A 242 -8.46 13.17 2.66
C SER A 242 -8.81 14.07 3.85
N TYR A 243 -8.83 13.50 5.06
CA TYR A 243 -9.07 14.25 6.29
C TYR A 243 -7.92 15.22 6.58
N ILE A 244 -6.67 14.76 6.48
CA ILE A 244 -5.48 15.60 6.68
C ILE A 244 -5.42 16.73 5.65
N PHE A 245 -5.70 16.42 4.37
CA PHE A 245 -5.76 17.41 3.30
C PHE A 245 -6.80 18.49 3.60
N PHE A 246 -8.03 18.10 3.99
CA PHE A 246 -9.07 19.06 4.34
C PHE A 246 -8.68 19.96 5.52
N LYS A 247 -8.02 19.40 6.55
CA LYS A 247 -7.51 20.16 7.69
C LYS A 247 -6.38 21.12 7.31
N PHE A 248 -5.46 20.69 6.47
CA PHE A 248 -4.41 21.57 5.95
C PHE A 248 -4.95 22.69 5.08
N PHE A 249 -6.01 22.43 4.30
CA PHE A 249 -6.64 23.46 3.47
C PHE A 249 -7.29 24.58 4.29
N HIS A 250 -7.79 24.27 5.50
CA HIS A 250 -8.40 25.25 6.40
C HIS A 250 -7.40 25.96 7.34
N SER A 251 -6.15 25.52 7.37
CA SER A 251 -5.12 26.12 8.22
C SER A 251 -4.31 27.11 7.39
N GLU A 252 -4.35 28.39 7.76
CA GLU A 252 -3.60 29.45 7.06
C GLU A 252 -2.08 29.28 7.17
N ASP A 253 -1.62 28.58 8.21
CA ASP A 253 -0.20 28.42 8.53
C ASP A 253 0.50 27.28 7.76
N VAL A 254 -0.26 26.42 7.07
CA VAL A 254 0.32 25.26 6.39
C VAL A 254 0.88 25.64 5.03
N GLY A 255 2.15 25.32 4.80
CA GLY A 255 2.81 25.57 3.52
C GLY A 255 2.08 24.91 2.35
N LYS A 256 1.82 25.69 1.28
CA LYS A 256 1.18 25.24 0.03
C LYS A 256 1.82 23.98 -0.56
N PHE A 257 3.12 23.80 -0.34
CA PHE A 257 3.87 22.62 -0.76
C PHE A 257 3.36 21.32 -0.09
N MET A 258 3.11 21.33 1.22
CA MET A 258 2.60 20.15 1.93
C MET A 258 1.18 19.76 1.48
N ILE A 259 0.34 20.76 1.21
CA ILE A 259 -1.01 20.55 0.65
C ILE A 259 -0.90 19.87 -0.72
N SER A 260 0.00 20.36 -1.58
CA SER A 260 0.26 19.79 -2.91
C SER A 260 0.76 18.34 -2.83
N LEU A 261 1.68 18.04 -1.91
CA LEU A 261 2.18 16.68 -1.69
C LEU A 261 1.09 15.72 -1.20
N CYS A 262 0.28 16.15 -0.23
CA CYS A 262 -0.83 15.35 0.28
C CYS A 262 -1.85 15.05 -0.83
N LEU A 263 -2.21 16.07 -1.62
CA LEU A 263 -3.14 15.92 -2.75
C LEU A 263 -2.58 15.01 -3.85
N SER A 264 -1.30 15.16 -4.18
CA SER A 264 -0.63 14.31 -5.18
C SER A 264 -0.59 12.85 -4.75
N THR A 265 -0.31 12.59 -3.46
CA THR A 265 -0.32 11.24 -2.88
C THR A 265 -1.72 10.64 -2.90
N TYR A 266 -2.73 11.43 -2.50
CA TYR A 266 -4.14 11.01 -2.57
C TYR A 266 -4.54 10.65 -4.00
N PHE A 267 -4.18 11.48 -4.98
CA PHE A 267 -4.48 11.22 -6.39
C PHE A 267 -3.78 9.96 -6.91
N ALA A 268 -2.51 9.74 -6.55
CA ALA A 268 -1.78 8.52 -6.90
C ALA A 268 -2.54 7.27 -6.43
N ILE A 269 -2.96 7.27 -5.16
CA ILE A 269 -3.68 6.17 -4.51
C ILE A 269 -5.05 5.96 -5.16
N LEU A 270 -5.79 7.03 -5.41
CA LEU A 270 -7.11 6.98 -6.07
C LEU A 270 -7.00 6.38 -7.47
N VAL A 271 -6.05 6.84 -8.28
CA VAL A 271 -5.86 6.32 -9.65
C VAL A 271 -5.45 4.85 -9.62
N PHE A 272 -4.53 4.48 -8.72
CA PHE A 272 -4.11 3.10 -8.51
C PHE A 272 -5.29 2.18 -8.16
N THR A 273 -6.11 2.56 -7.18
CA THR A 273 -7.26 1.77 -6.73
C THR A 273 -8.30 1.62 -7.82
N ILE A 274 -8.67 2.72 -8.50
CA ILE A 274 -9.63 2.69 -9.62
C ILE A 274 -9.15 1.73 -10.71
N LEU A 275 -7.88 1.82 -11.12
CA LEU A 275 -7.33 0.94 -12.15
C LEU A 275 -7.36 -0.52 -11.72
N LEU A 276 -6.90 -0.83 -10.51
CA LEU A 276 -6.82 -2.18 -10.00
C LEU A 276 -8.20 -2.84 -9.94
N PHE A 277 -9.15 -2.19 -9.27
CA PHE A 277 -10.51 -2.74 -9.10
C PHE A 277 -11.29 -2.77 -10.42
N SER A 278 -11.15 -1.75 -11.28
CA SER A 278 -11.79 -1.76 -12.60
C SER A 278 -11.27 -2.91 -13.47
N SER A 279 -9.95 -3.13 -13.46
CA SER A 279 -9.34 -4.23 -14.22
C SER A 279 -9.81 -5.59 -13.72
N ALA A 280 -9.80 -5.80 -12.39
CA ALA A 280 -10.31 -7.03 -11.78
C ALA A 280 -11.78 -7.29 -12.13
N ALA A 281 -12.63 -6.26 -12.09
CA ALA A 281 -14.04 -6.35 -12.47
C ALA A 281 -14.23 -6.70 -13.95
N GLN A 282 -13.46 -6.08 -14.85
CA GLN A 282 -13.53 -6.35 -16.29
C GLN A 282 -13.07 -7.78 -16.63
N ILE A 283 -12.00 -8.27 -16.00
CA ILE A 283 -11.50 -9.65 -16.18
C ILE A 283 -12.59 -10.67 -15.81
N ASN A 284 -13.27 -10.48 -14.67
CA ASN A 284 -14.36 -11.35 -14.24
C ASN A 284 -15.56 -11.28 -15.21
N ASN A 285 -15.95 -10.07 -15.65
CA ASN A 285 -17.07 -9.89 -16.58
C ASN A 285 -16.82 -10.55 -17.94
N TRP A 286 -15.62 -10.37 -18.51
CA TRP A 286 -15.26 -10.95 -19.80
C TRP A 286 -15.14 -12.46 -19.75
N SER A 287 -14.49 -13.00 -18.72
CA SER A 287 -14.40 -14.45 -18.54
C SER A 287 -15.78 -15.09 -18.36
N ARG A 288 -16.66 -14.49 -17.54
CA ARG A 288 -18.04 -14.96 -17.36
C ARG A 288 -18.85 -14.90 -18.67
N SER A 289 -18.76 -13.79 -19.40
CA SER A 289 -19.43 -13.62 -20.69
C SER A 289 -18.98 -14.67 -21.69
N TRP A 290 -17.67 -14.90 -21.80
CA TRP A 290 -17.12 -15.93 -22.67
C TRP A 290 -17.57 -17.34 -22.27
N ILE A 291 -17.54 -17.69 -20.97
CA ILE A 291 -18.04 -18.99 -20.48
C ILE A 291 -19.50 -19.20 -20.89
N VAL A 292 -20.37 -18.21 -20.69
CA VAL A 292 -21.80 -18.31 -21.06
C VAL A 292 -21.98 -18.50 -22.56
N LYS A 293 -21.25 -17.74 -23.39
CA LYS A 293 -21.30 -17.88 -24.85
C LYS A 293 -20.73 -19.23 -25.32
N SER A 294 -19.64 -19.70 -24.73
CA SER A 294 -19.00 -20.98 -25.02
C SER A 294 -19.93 -22.16 -24.69
N LYS A 295 -20.72 -22.06 -23.61
CA LYS A 295 -21.73 -23.07 -23.23
C LYS A 295 -22.74 -23.34 -24.35
N LYS A 296 -23.21 -22.27 -25.02
CA LYS A 296 -24.21 -22.37 -26.10
C LYS A 296 -23.65 -23.06 -27.35
N ARG A 297 -22.34 -23.01 -27.58
CA ARG A 297 -21.68 -23.63 -28.76
C ARG A 297 -21.28 -25.10 -28.53
N CYS A 298 -21.35 -25.61 -27.31
CA CYS A 298 -20.89 -26.96 -26.97
C CYS A 298 -22.01 -28.01 -27.08
N TRP A 299 -22.07 -28.72 -28.21
CA TRP A 299 -23.04 -29.81 -28.43
C TRP A 299 -22.56 -31.16 -27.85
N ASN A 300 -21.27 -31.46 -27.97
CA ASN A 300 -20.70 -32.75 -27.54
C ASN A 300 -20.67 -32.92 -26.02
N MET A 301 -21.01 -34.12 -25.53
CA MET A 301 -20.99 -34.46 -24.10
C MET A 301 -19.62 -34.22 -23.44
N PHE A 302 -18.52 -34.59 -24.12
CA PHE A 302 -17.17 -34.34 -23.62
C PHE A 302 -16.89 -32.85 -23.40
N LYS A 303 -17.27 -32.00 -24.37
CA LYS A 303 -17.12 -30.53 -24.26
C LYS A 303 -17.98 -29.95 -23.15
N LYS A 304 -19.19 -30.49 -22.94
CA LYS A 304 -20.05 -30.11 -21.81
C LYS A 304 -19.41 -30.42 -20.45
N ARG A 305 -18.73 -31.57 -20.30
CA ARG A 305 -17.99 -31.91 -19.06
C ARG A 305 -16.80 -30.97 -18.85
N MET A 306 -16.02 -30.69 -19.89
CA MET A 306 -14.93 -29.71 -19.81
C MET A 306 -15.45 -28.31 -19.43
N HIS A 307 -16.55 -27.87 -20.03
CA HIS A 307 -17.15 -26.58 -19.74
C HIS A 307 -17.59 -26.44 -18.27
N ARG A 308 -18.17 -27.49 -17.68
CA ARG A 308 -18.53 -27.51 -16.24
C ARG A 308 -17.34 -27.32 -15.30
N SER A 309 -16.12 -27.63 -15.74
CA SER A 309 -14.89 -27.42 -14.96
C SER A 309 -14.34 -25.99 -15.06
N LEU A 310 -14.85 -25.17 -15.98
CA LEU A 310 -14.36 -23.81 -16.17
C LEU A 310 -14.96 -22.89 -15.13
N THR A 311 -14.10 -22.32 -14.31
CA THR A 311 -14.43 -21.20 -13.44
C THR A 311 -14.04 -19.89 -14.12
N PRO A 312 -14.83 -18.81 -13.94
CA PRO A 312 -14.44 -17.49 -14.40
C PRO A 312 -13.11 -17.07 -13.78
N LEU A 313 -12.40 -16.17 -14.43
CA LEU A 313 -11.16 -15.61 -13.91
C LEU A 313 -11.52 -14.67 -12.75
N ARG A 314 -10.95 -14.89 -11.57
CA ARG A 314 -11.24 -14.13 -10.36
C ARG A 314 -9.96 -13.80 -9.62
N PHE A 315 -9.83 -12.55 -9.20
CA PHE A 315 -8.87 -12.21 -8.17
C PHE A 315 -9.42 -12.67 -6.83
N GLU A 316 -8.59 -13.38 -6.06
CA GLU A 316 -8.96 -13.88 -4.74
C GLU A 316 -8.59 -12.87 -3.66
N PHE A 317 -9.55 -12.54 -2.80
CA PHE A 317 -9.46 -11.52 -1.76
C PHE A 317 -9.42 -12.24 -0.39
N GLY A 318 -8.26 -12.84 -0.07
CA GLY A 318 -8.13 -13.72 1.09
C GLY A 318 -8.92 -15.02 0.89
N ASN A 319 -9.95 -15.25 1.72
CA ASN A 319 -10.92 -16.34 1.50
C ASN A 319 -12.22 -15.86 0.83
N ASN A 320 -12.33 -14.56 0.56
CA ASN A 320 -13.47 -13.95 -0.10
C ASN A 320 -13.18 -13.70 -1.59
N PHE A 321 -14.23 -13.53 -2.39
CA PHE A 321 -14.13 -13.18 -3.81
C PHE A 321 -14.69 -11.77 -4.00
N VAL A 322 -14.05 -10.94 -4.82
CA VAL A 322 -14.69 -9.70 -5.30
C VAL A 322 -15.71 -10.09 -6.36
N GLU A 323 -16.95 -10.21 -5.91
CA GLU A 323 -18.11 -10.25 -6.79
C GLU A 323 -18.64 -8.84 -7.02
N ARG A 324 -19.38 -8.66 -8.12
CA ARG A 324 -19.97 -7.37 -8.54
C ARG A 324 -20.89 -6.73 -7.50
N LEU A 325 -21.35 -7.52 -6.51
CA LEU A 325 -22.23 -7.14 -5.43
C LEU A 325 -21.54 -7.11 -4.06
N THR A 326 -20.23 -7.40 -3.99
CA THR A 326 -19.49 -7.04 -2.79
C THR A 326 -19.56 -5.52 -2.75
N PRO A 327 -20.25 -4.91 -1.77
CA PRO A 327 -20.17 -3.48 -1.61
C PRO A 327 -18.68 -3.22 -1.42
N SER A 328 -18.07 -2.54 -2.39
CA SER A 328 -16.80 -1.88 -2.16
C SER A 328 -17.02 -1.09 -0.88
N PHE A 329 -16.41 -1.55 0.22
CA PHE A 329 -16.49 -0.89 1.51
C PHE A 329 -16.04 0.55 1.30
N VAL A 330 -17.03 1.43 1.21
CA VAL A 330 -16.94 2.89 1.22
C VAL A 330 -17.95 3.34 2.26
#